data_AF-A0A447MUA0-F1
#
_entry.id   AF-A0A447MUA0-F1
#
_cell.length_a   1.000
_cell.length_b   1.000
_cell.length_c   1.000
_cell.angle_alpha   90.00
_cell.angle_beta   90.00
_cell.angle_gamma   90.00
#
_symmetry.space_group_name_H-M   'P 1'
#
loop_
_entity.id
_entity.type
_entity.pdbx_description
1 polymer ?
#
loop_
_entity_poly.entity_id
_entity_poly.type
_entity_poly.pdbx_seq_one_letter_code
_entity_poly.pdbx_strand_id
1 'polypeptide(L)' 'MTMYATLEEAIDAAREEFLADHPGLEQDEANVQQFNVQKYVLQDGDIMWQVEFFADEGEDGECLPMLSGEARTERV' A
#
# COMPACT_ATOMS: atom_id res chain seq x y z
N MET A 1 5.47 -8.31 1.31
CA MET A 1 5.39 -6.89 0.88
C MET A 1 5.24 -6.88 -0.62
N THR A 2 3.99 -6.73 -1.08
CA THR A 2 3.66 -6.75 -2.50
C THR A 2 3.60 -5.31 -2.99
N MET A 3 4.30 -5.02 -4.08
CA MET A 3 4.39 -3.70 -4.69
C MET A 3 4.15 -3.85 -6.19
N TYR A 4 3.55 -2.84 -6.81
CA TYR A 4 3.05 -2.93 -8.18
C TYR A 4 3.61 -1.82 -9.06
N ALA A 5 3.86 -2.10 -10.32
CA ALA A 5 4.41 -1.12 -11.25
C ALA A 5 3.41 0.01 -11.58
N THR A 6 2.12 -0.26 -11.41
CA THR A 6 1.05 0.70 -11.68
C THR A 6 0.17 0.89 -10.45
N LEU A 7 -0.35 2.11 -10.29
CA LEU A 7 -1.25 2.44 -9.20
C LEU A 7 -2.57 1.66 -9.31
N GLU A 8 -3.09 1.47 -10.52
CA GLU A 8 -4.34 0.74 -10.74
C GLU A 8 -4.24 -0.72 -10.28
N GLU A 9 -3.12 -1.37 -10.60
CA GLU A 9 -2.85 -2.75 -10.16
C GLU A 9 -2.67 -2.83 -8.64
N ALA A 10 -2.01 -1.84 -8.03
CA ALA A 10 -1.91 -1.77 -6.58
C ALA A 10 -3.27 -1.62 -5.90
N ILE A 11 -4.13 -0.78 -6.44
CA ILE A 11 -5.49 -0.56 -5.93
C ILE A 11 -6.32 -1.83 -6.05
N ASP A 12 -6.28 -2.50 -7.21
CA ASP A 12 -7.08 -3.69 -7.44
C ASP A 12 -6.69 -4.80 -6.48
N ALA A 13 -5.40 -5.07 -6.34
CA ALA A 13 -4.92 -6.12 -5.46
C ALA A 13 -5.13 -5.81 -3.97
N ALA A 14 -4.95 -4.55 -3.55
CA ALA A 14 -5.26 -4.14 -2.18
C ALA A 14 -6.75 -4.30 -1.87
N ARG A 15 -7.62 -4.01 -2.84
CA ARG A 15 -9.07 -4.19 -2.70
C ARG A 15 -9.45 -5.66 -2.61
N GLU A 16 -8.83 -6.51 -3.44
CA GLU A 16 -9.01 -7.96 -3.36
C GLU A 16 -8.61 -8.51 -1.98
N GLU A 17 -7.46 -8.07 -1.45
CA GLU A 17 -6.97 -8.48 -0.14
C GLU A 17 -7.92 -8.04 0.98
N PHE A 18 -8.40 -6.80 0.92
CA PHE A 18 -9.38 -6.25 1.86
C PHE A 18 -10.70 -7.03 1.87
N LEU A 19 -11.23 -7.38 0.68
CA LEU A 19 -12.46 -8.18 0.57
C LEU A 19 -12.26 -9.62 1.04
N ALA A 20 -11.06 -10.18 0.83
CA ALA A 20 -10.72 -11.51 1.29
C ALA A 20 -10.64 -11.59 2.82
N ASP A 21 -10.15 -10.54 3.49
CA ASP A 21 -10.11 -10.45 4.96
C ASP A 21 -11.50 -10.18 5.57
N HIS A 22 -12.40 -9.56 4.81
CA HIS A 22 -13.78 -9.30 5.20
C HIS A 22 -14.81 -10.09 4.38
N PRO A 23 -14.95 -11.42 4.58
CA PRO A 23 -15.80 -12.32 3.78
C PRO A 23 -17.32 -12.13 3.96
N GLY A 24 -17.76 -10.94 4.39
CA GLY A 24 -19.17 -10.54 4.50
C GLY A 24 -19.44 -9.11 4.03
N LEU A 25 -18.43 -8.39 3.53
CA LEU A 25 -18.59 -7.08 2.90
C LEU A 25 -18.62 -7.27 1.38
N GLU A 26 -19.73 -6.88 0.74
CA GLU A 26 -19.75 -6.75 -0.71
C GLU A 26 -18.92 -5.54 -1.14
N GLN A 27 -18.41 -5.52 -2.38
CA GLN A 27 -17.60 -4.39 -2.89
C GLN A 27 -18.27 -3.02 -2.75
N ASP A 28 -19.60 -2.99 -2.73
CA ASP A 28 -20.41 -1.77 -2.58
C ASP A 28 -20.66 -1.40 -1.10
N GLU A 29 -20.54 -2.38 -0.19
CA GLU A 29 -20.73 -2.23 1.27
C GLU A 29 -19.41 -2.15 2.05
N ALA A 30 -18.29 -2.44 1.39
CA ALA A 30 -16.93 -2.32 1.90
C ALA A 30 -16.63 -0.86 2.28
N ASN A 31 -16.96 -0.50 3.52
CA ASN A 31 -16.71 0.83 4.05
C ASN A 31 -15.24 0.97 4.45
N VAL A 32 -14.41 1.34 3.48
CA VAL A 32 -13.03 1.74 3.70
C VAL A 32 -13.02 2.98 4.59
N GLN A 33 -12.56 2.83 5.83
CA GLN A 33 -12.40 3.97 6.74
C GLN A 33 -11.06 4.68 6.50
N GLN A 34 -10.03 3.94 6.11
CA GLN A 34 -8.71 4.49 5.83
C GLN A 34 -8.08 3.87 4.57
N PHE A 35 -7.48 4.74 3.76
CA PHE A 35 -6.81 4.39 2.50
C PHE A 35 -5.37 4.90 2.55
N ASN A 36 -4.42 4.00 2.39
CA ASN A 36 -3.00 4.34 2.33
C ASN A 36 -2.46 4.09 0.92
N VAL A 37 -1.70 5.04 0.40
CA VAL A 37 -0.99 4.92 -0.87
C VAL A 37 0.43 5.43 -0.71
N GLN A 38 1.39 4.59 -1.06
CA GLN A 38 2.81 4.91 -1.04
C GLN A 38 3.39 4.70 -2.43
N LYS A 39 4.11 5.72 -2.90
CA LYS A 39 4.85 5.70 -4.15
C LYS A 39 6.34 5.58 -3.85
N TYR A 40 6.95 4.52 -4.37
CA TYR A 40 8.38 4.29 -4.32
C TYR A 40 9.00 4.62 -5.67
N VAL A 41 10.13 5.34 -5.64
CA VAL A 41 10.95 5.57 -6.82
C VAL A 41 12.26 4.82 -6.62
N LEU A 42 12.47 3.78 -7.42
CA LEU A 42 13.65 2.95 -7.38
C LEU A 42 14.87 3.70 -7.92
N GLN A 43 16.08 3.24 -7.59
CA GLN A 43 17.32 3.87 -8.06
C GLN A 43 17.46 3.85 -9.60
N ASP A 44 16.80 2.92 -10.27
CA ASP A 44 16.72 2.83 -11.74
C ASP A 44 15.76 3.85 -12.36
N GLY A 45 15.00 4.58 -11.53
CA GLY A 45 13.94 5.49 -11.95
C GLY A 45 12.58 4.82 -12.12
N ASP A 46 12.51 3.51 -11.92
CA ASP A 46 11.26 2.74 -11.94
C ASP A 46 10.35 3.12 -10.77
N ILE A 47 9.03 3.09 -11.00
CA ILE A 47 8.03 3.52 -10.03
C ILE A 47 7.26 2.31 -9.57
N MET A 48 7.24 2.11 -8.26
CA MET A 48 6.46 1.07 -7.60
C MET A 48 5.41 1.70 -6.67
N TRP A 49 4.25 1.10 -6.60
CA TRP A 49 3.11 1.54 -5.82
C TRP A 49 2.75 0.48 -4.79
N GLN A 50 2.44 0.94 -3.59
CA GLN A 50 1.84 0.15 -2.53
C GLN A 50 0.55 0.83 -2.12
N VAL A 51 -0.50 0.03 -1.99
CA VAL A 51 -1.82 0.50 -1.59
C VAL A 51 -2.35 -0.46 -0.55
N GLU A 52 -2.97 0.08 0.49
CA GLU A 52 -3.57 -0.69 1.58
C GLU A 52 -4.90 -0.03 2.00
N PHE A 53 -5.90 -0.88 2.25
CA PHE A 53 -7.21 -0.47 2.72
C PHE A 53 -7.43 -0.96 4.15
N PHE A 54 -8.08 -0.15 4.96
CA PHE A 54 -8.38 -0.50 6.35
C PHE A 54 -9.84 -0.21 6.69
N ALA A 55 -10.44 -1.14 7.44
CA ALA A 55 -11.84 -1.09 7.84
C ALA A 55 -12.04 -0.26 9.12
N ASP A 56 -10.97 0.07 9.86
CA ASP A 56 -11.02 0.83 11.11
C ASP A 56 -10.03 2.01 11.13
N GLU A 57 -10.47 3.14 11.68
CA GLU A 57 -9.62 4.32 11.99
C GLU A 57 -8.80 4.01 13.25
N GLY A 58 -7.83 3.10 13.16
CA GLY A 58 -7.09 2.66 14.35
C GLY A 58 -6.40 1.33 14.25
N GLU A 59 -6.65 0.53 13.21
CA GLU A 59 -5.65 -0.47 12.84
C GLU A 59 -4.39 0.31 12.47
N ASP A 60 -3.35 0.15 13.30
CA ASP A 60 -1.98 0.50 13.02
C ASP A 60 -1.52 -0.34 11.81
N GLY A 61 -2.14 -0.12 10.65
CA GLY A 61 -1.65 -0.57 9.37
C GLY A 61 -0.27 -0.01 9.28
N GLU A 62 0.71 -0.88 9.52
CA GLU A 62 2.09 -0.61 9.87
C GLU A 62 2.48 0.65 9.12
N CYS A 63 2.35 1.80 9.79
CA CYS A 63 2.67 3.08 9.18
C CYS A 63 4.18 3.08 9.23
N LEU A 64 4.77 2.29 8.33
CA LEU A 64 6.18 2.10 8.17
C LEU A 64 6.66 3.53 8.01
N PRO A 65 7.28 4.10 9.05
CA PRO A 65 7.57 5.52 9.06
C PRO A 65 8.44 5.73 7.85
N MET A 66 7.93 6.45 6.84
CA MET A 66 8.48 6.56 5.48
C MET A 66 9.99 6.41 5.52
N LEU A 67 10.47 5.17 5.42
CA LEU A 67 11.87 4.88 5.24
C LEU A 67 12.02 5.06 3.75
N SER A 68 12.03 6.33 3.35
CA SER A 68 12.80 6.77 2.21
C SER A 68 14.23 6.38 2.53
N GLY A 69 14.53 5.10 2.32
CA GLY A 69 15.87 4.57 2.33
C GLY A 69 16.58 5.24 1.17
N GLU A 70 17.13 6.43 1.44
CA GLU A 70 18.45 6.72 0.94
C GLU A 70 19.37 5.60 1.46
N ALA A 71 19.43 4.50 0.72
CA ALA A 71 20.66 3.75 0.65
C ALA A 71 21.67 4.64 -0.09
N ARG A 72 22.13 5.71 0.56
CA ARG A 72 23.21 6.53 0.03
C ARG A 72 24.18 6.92 1.13
N THR A 73 25.21 6.10 1.31
CA THR A 73 26.59 6.56 1.55
C THR A 73 27.54 5.37 1.71
N GLU A 74 28.34 5.09 0.68
CA GLU A 74 29.71 4.60 0.90
C GLU A 74 30.59 5.86 0.89
N ARG A 75 31.07 6.24 2.07
CA ARG A 75 32.03 7.35 2.27
C ARG A 75 33.42 6.83 1.90
N VAL A 76 34.11 7.55 1.01
CA VAL A 76 35.58 7.53 0.91
C VAL A 76 36.19 8.36 2.03
#